data_AF-A0A158L3I4-F1
#
_entry.id   AF-A0A158L3I4-F1
#
_cell.length_a   1.000
_cell.length_b   1.000
_cell.length_c   1.000
_cell.angle_alpha   90.00
_cell.angle_beta   90.00
_cell.angle_gamma   90.00
#
_symmetry.space_group_name_H-M   'P 1'
#
loop_
_entity.id
_entity.type
_entity.pdbx_description
1 polymer ?
#
loop_
_entity_poly.entity_id
_entity_poly.type
_entity_poly.pdbx_seq_one_letter_code
_entity_poly.pdbx_strand_id
1 'polypeptide(L)'
;MPDPVIHAPGIPVLLVGLVAFGLATAIVRASAFYSTLVAKEISQKRFHAIDGLRGYLALGVVFHHIIINLHYYQTGVWGLTASRLTTFLGRGSVAFFFMITAFLFWSRALDALGHLDSYRFYVSRLRRMVPMYVVSAALVIFTALALTHFHQGESISDLIRHT
;
A
#
# COMPACT_ATOMS: atom_id res chain seq x y z
N MET A 1 -12.04 10.56 32.05
CA MET A 1 -12.82 9.50 31.37
C MET A 1 -11.81 8.54 30.79
N PRO A 2 -11.87 7.22 31.01
CA PRO A 2 -10.99 6.31 30.31
C PRO A 2 -11.32 6.39 28.83
N ASP A 3 -10.33 6.68 27.98
CA ASP A 3 -10.50 6.60 26.54
C ASP A 3 -11.06 5.22 26.21
N PRO A 4 -12.11 5.10 25.37
CA PRO A 4 -12.56 3.79 24.93
C PRO A 4 -11.36 3.15 24.24
N VAL A 5 -10.80 2.13 24.89
CA VAL A 5 -9.76 1.30 24.30
C VAL A 5 -10.45 0.61 23.13
N ILE A 6 -10.37 1.24 21.96
CA ILE A 6 -10.77 0.60 20.72
C ILE A 6 -9.75 -0.51 20.56
N HIS A 7 -10.13 -1.71 21.03
CA HIS A 7 -9.44 -2.92 20.68
C HIS A 7 -9.43 -2.93 19.16
N ALA A 8 -8.26 -2.60 18.57
CA ALA A 8 -8.08 -2.66 17.13
C ALA A 8 -8.61 -4.03 16.72
N PRO A 9 -9.69 -4.09 15.93
CA PRO A 9 -10.40 -5.34 15.77
C PRO A 9 -9.50 -6.18 14.85
N GLY A 10 -8.68 -7.04 15.47
CA GLY A 10 -7.72 -7.89 14.75
C GLY A 10 -8.44 -8.84 13.79
N ILE A 11 -9.71 -9.14 14.09
CA ILE A 11 -10.60 -9.97 13.29
C ILE A 11 -10.82 -9.37 11.88
N PRO A 12 -11.32 -8.12 11.72
CA PRO A 12 -11.38 -7.43 10.43
C PRO A 12 -10.07 -7.43 9.62
N VAL A 13 -8.93 -7.19 10.27
CA VAL A 13 -7.63 -7.17 9.60
C VAL A 13 -7.28 -8.54 9.02
N LEU A 14 -7.45 -9.60 9.82
CA LEU A 14 -7.22 -10.97 9.39
C LEU A 14 -8.19 -11.38 8.28
N LEU A 15 -9.47 -11.00 8.39
CA LEU A 15 -10.48 -11.26 7.38
C LEU A 15 -10.15 -10.59 6.05
N VAL A 16 -9.77 -9.31 6.04
CA VAL A 16 -9.36 -8.61 4.81
C VAL A 16 -8.14 -9.28 4.19
N GLY A 17 -7.16 -9.70 5.01
CA GLY A 17 -6.01 -10.47 4.53
C GLY A 17 -6.43 -11.79 3.87
N LEU A 18 -7.26 -12.59 4.53
CA LEU A 18 -7.75 -13.87 4.00
C LEU A 18 -8.55 -13.68 2.71
N VAL A 19 -9.42 -12.67 2.64
CA VAL A 19 -10.18 -12.34 1.43
C VAL A 19 -9.23 -11.92 0.30
N ALA A 20 -8.22 -11.11 0.58
CA ALA A 20 -7.23 -10.70 -0.42
C ALA A 20 -6.46 -11.91 -0.98
N PHE A 21 -6.01 -12.85 -0.12
CA PHE A 21 -5.32 -14.06 -0.56
C PHE A 21 -6.26 -15.02 -1.31
N GLY A 22 -7.50 -15.18 -0.85
CA GLY A 22 -8.51 -15.97 -1.52
C GLY A 22 -8.83 -15.44 -2.92
N LEU A 23 -9.04 -14.13 -3.03
CA LEU A 23 -9.31 -13.46 -4.30
C LEU A 23 -8.10 -13.56 -5.24
N ALA A 24 -6.88 -13.33 -4.75
CA ALA A 24 -5.67 -13.49 -5.55
C ALA A 24 -5.55 -14.91 -6.10
N THR A 25 -5.82 -15.92 -5.26
CA THR A 25 -5.81 -17.34 -5.67
C THR A 25 -6.90 -17.62 -6.71
N ALA A 26 -8.10 -17.09 -6.52
CA ALA A 26 -9.20 -17.24 -7.46
C ALA A 26 -8.87 -16.60 -8.82
N ILE A 27 -8.32 -15.38 -8.83
CA ILE A 27 -7.91 -14.67 -10.06
C ILE A 27 -6.84 -15.47 -10.82
N VAL A 28 -5.82 -15.98 -10.10
CA VAL A 28 -4.75 -16.77 -10.71
C VAL A 28 -5.31 -18.08 -11.31
N ARG A 29 -6.28 -18.70 -10.66
CA ARG A 29 -6.92 -19.93 -11.18
C ARG A 29 -7.88 -19.67 -12.33
N ALA A 30 -8.58 -18.53 -12.34
CA ALA A 30 -9.61 -18.21 -13.32
C ALA A 30 -9.05 -17.59 -14.62
N SER A 31 -7.87 -16.96 -14.57
CA SER A 31 -7.32 -16.21 -15.69
C SER A 31 -6.00 -16.78 -16.18
N ALA A 32 -5.99 -17.23 -17.45
CA ALA A 32 -4.80 -17.72 -18.13
C ALA A 32 -3.67 -16.67 -18.21
N PHE A 33 -4.03 -15.39 -18.25
CA PHE A 33 -3.06 -14.30 -18.24
C PHE A 33 -2.29 -14.25 -16.92
N TYR A 34 -3.00 -14.23 -15.78
CA TYR A 34 -2.36 -14.14 -14.47
C TYR A 34 -1.63 -15.43 -14.09
N SER A 35 -2.17 -16.61 -14.45
CA SER A 35 -1.45 -17.88 -14.22
C SER A 35 -0.12 -17.93 -14.98
N THR A 36 -0.09 -17.47 -16.23
CA THR A 36 1.14 -17.40 -17.04
C THR A 36 2.15 -16.43 -16.45
N LEU A 37 1.71 -15.25 -15.98
CA LEU A 37 2.57 -14.28 -15.32
C LEU A 37 3.18 -14.82 -14.02
N VAL A 38 2.37 -15.48 -13.19
CA VAL A 38 2.82 -16.09 -11.94
C VAL A 38 3.81 -17.23 -12.21
N ALA A 39 3.52 -18.09 -13.19
CA ALA A 39 4.43 -19.18 -13.56
C ALA A 39 5.78 -18.65 -14.06
N LYS A 40 5.77 -17.61 -14.90
CA LYS A 40 6.98 -16.94 -15.38
C LYS A 40 7.78 -16.30 -14.25
N GLU A 41 7.10 -15.76 -13.24
CA GLU A 41 7.74 -15.18 -12.08
C GLU A 41 8.40 -16.25 -11.21
N ILE A 42 7.68 -17.34 -10.90
CA ILE A 42 8.20 -18.47 -10.13
C ILE A 42 9.42 -19.10 -10.81
N SER A 43 9.46 -19.13 -12.15
CA SER A 43 10.59 -19.69 -12.89
C SER A 43 11.87 -18.84 -12.85
N GLN A 44 11.81 -17.59 -12.38
CA GLN A 44 13.01 -16.75 -12.23
C GLN A 44 13.88 -17.24 -11.07
N LYS A 45 15.21 -17.19 -11.20
CA LYS A 45 16.13 -17.44 -10.08
C LYS A 45 16.28 -16.15 -9.26
N ARG A 46 15.38 -15.94 -8.29
CA ARG A 46 15.28 -14.74 -7.43
C ARG A 46 14.96 -15.15 -5.99
N PHE A 47 15.16 -14.22 -5.05
CA PHE A 47 14.74 -14.37 -3.66
C PHE A 47 13.20 -14.30 -3.49
N HIS A 48 12.47 -15.30 -3.99
CA HIS A 48 11.00 -15.34 -4.00
C HIS A 48 10.37 -15.18 -2.62
N ALA A 49 10.92 -15.85 -1.60
CA ALA A 49 10.42 -15.74 -0.24
C ALA A 49 10.57 -14.31 0.32
N ILE A 50 11.68 -13.64 0.00
CA ILE A 50 11.95 -12.26 0.42
C ILE A 50 10.99 -11.30 -0.30
N ASP A 51 10.75 -11.51 -1.59
CA ASP A 51 9.80 -10.70 -2.34
C ASP A 51 8.34 -10.93 -1.90
N GLY A 52 7.98 -12.16 -1.54
CA GLY A 52 6.70 -12.48 -0.90
C GLY A 52 6.55 -11.77 0.45
N LEU A 53 7.59 -11.81 1.29
CA LEU A 53 7.61 -11.11 2.58
C LEU A 53 7.36 -9.60 2.40
N ARG A 54 7.97 -8.94 1.40
CA ARG A 54 7.68 -7.53 1.11
C ARG A 54 6.20 -7.28 0.83
N GLY A 55 5.53 -8.21 0.15
CA GLY A 55 4.08 -8.17 -0.06
C GLY A 55 3.29 -8.21 1.26
N TYR A 56 3.65 -9.13 2.16
CA TYR A 56 3.04 -9.19 3.50
C TYR A 56 3.26 -7.91 4.31
N LEU A 57 4.48 -7.35 4.27
CA LEU A 57 4.81 -6.10 4.94
C LEU A 57 4.00 -4.92 4.39
N ALA A 58 3.81 -4.86 3.07
CA ALA A 58 2.97 -3.83 2.45
C ALA A 58 1.51 -3.90 2.91
N LEU A 59 0.95 -5.11 3.08
CA LEU A 59 -0.38 -5.29 3.67
C LEU A 59 -0.42 -4.77 5.13
N GLY A 60 0.62 -5.03 5.91
CA GLY A 60 0.75 -4.48 7.27
C GLY A 60 0.64 -2.96 7.32
N VAL A 61 1.29 -2.27 6.38
CA VAL A 61 1.22 -0.79 6.26
C VAL A 61 -0.18 -0.33 5.89
N VAL A 62 -0.84 -1.02 4.95
CA VAL A 62 -2.25 -0.72 4.59
C VAL A 62 -3.17 -0.87 5.80
N PHE A 63 -3.05 -1.96 6.55
CA PHE A 63 -3.85 -2.18 7.75
C PHE A 63 -3.62 -1.12 8.81
N HIS A 64 -2.37 -0.71 9.02
CA HIS A 64 -2.03 0.39 9.91
C HIS A 64 -2.76 1.69 9.52
N HIS A 65 -2.74 2.06 8.23
CA HIS A 65 -3.44 3.25 7.75
C HIS A 65 -4.96 3.12 7.89
N ILE A 66 -5.55 1.95 7.63
CA ILE A 66 -6.99 1.73 7.83
C ILE A 66 -7.36 1.97 9.30
N ILE A 67 -6.59 1.43 10.24
CA ILE A 67 -6.87 1.56 11.68
C ILE A 67 -6.74 3.02 12.15
N ILE A 68 -5.71 3.75 11.71
CA ILE A 68 -5.53 5.16 12.07
C ILE A 68 -6.64 6.02 11.48
N ASN A 69 -7.03 5.79 10.23
CA ASN A 69 -8.13 6.53 9.61
C ASN A 69 -9.47 6.23 10.30
N LEU A 70 -9.75 4.96 10.62
CA LEU A 70 -10.96 4.61 11.37
C LEU A 70 -10.99 5.29 12.75
N HIS A 71 -9.86 5.30 13.46
CA HIS A 71 -9.74 6.01 14.73
C HIS A 71 -10.00 7.50 14.55
N TYR A 72 -9.38 8.13 13.55
CA TYR A 72 -9.58 9.54 13.23
C TYR A 72 -11.05 9.86 12.92
N TYR A 73 -11.74 9.03 12.13
CA TYR A 73 -13.16 9.24 11.82
C TYR A 73 -14.07 9.08 13.05
N GLN A 74 -13.68 8.27 14.03
CA GLN A 74 -14.46 8.03 15.25
C GLN A 74 -14.22 9.07 16.34
N THR A 75 -12.99 9.56 16.48
CA THR A 75 -12.58 10.43 17.60
C THR A 75 -12.30 11.87 17.18
N GLY A 76 -12.11 12.12 15.87
CA GLY A 76 -11.62 13.40 15.35
C GLY A 76 -10.13 13.64 15.60
N VAL A 77 -9.42 12.73 16.27
CA VAL A 77 -8.01 12.90 16.65
C VAL A 77 -7.13 12.08 15.72
N TRP A 78 -6.23 12.74 15.00
CA TRP A 78 -5.24 12.05 14.19
C TRP A 78 -4.04 11.69 15.05
N GLY A 79 -3.84 10.40 15.27
CA GLY A 79 -2.74 9.90 16.09
C GLY A 79 -2.55 8.40 15.98
N LEU A 80 -1.48 7.91 16.59
CA LEU A 80 -1.28 6.47 16.75
C LEU A 80 -2.30 5.90 17.73
N THR A 81 -2.77 4.70 17.45
CA THR A 81 -3.57 3.95 18.42
C THR A 81 -2.67 3.39 19.53
N ALA A 82 -3.22 3.18 20.73
CA ALA A 82 -2.50 2.62 21.88
C ALA A 82 -2.00 1.16 21.65
N SER A 83 -2.40 0.52 20.54
CA SER A 83 -2.03 -0.85 20.21
C SER A 83 -0.59 -0.95 19.70
N ARG A 84 0.26 -1.67 20.45
CA ARG A 84 1.64 -2.00 20.04
C ARG A 84 1.67 -2.78 18.73
N LEU A 85 0.72 -3.69 18.53
CA LEU A 85 0.61 -4.47 17.29
C LEU A 85 0.34 -3.56 16.09
N THR A 86 -0.60 -2.62 16.22
CA THR A 86 -0.90 -1.66 15.15
C THR A 86 0.31 -0.78 14.85
N THR A 87 1.03 -0.34 15.89
CA THR A 87 2.27 0.45 15.71
C THR A 87 3.35 -0.36 15.00
N PHE A 88 3.50 -1.65 15.31
CA PHE A 88 4.42 -2.55 14.62
C PHE A 88 4.02 -2.77 13.15
N LEU A 89 2.74 -3.03 12.88
CA LEU A 89 2.22 -3.18 11.52
C LEU A 89 2.49 -1.96 10.64
N GLY A 90 2.52 -0.75 11.22
CA GLY A 90 2.96 0.45 10.52
C GLY A 90 4.48 0.57 10.47
N ARG A 91 5.07 1.03 11.58
CA ARG A 91 6.49 1.42 11.65
C ARG A 91 7.43 0.25 11.41
N GLY A 92 7.14 -0.90 12.04
CA GLY A 92 7.93 -2.11 11.88
C GLY A 92 7.90 -2.61 10.44
N SER A 93 6.72 -2.70 9.84
CA SER A 93 6.61 -3.16 8.45
C SER A 93 7.32 -2.24 7.47
N VAL A 94 7.22 -0.92 7.64
CA VAL A 94 7.95 0.05 6.82
C VAL A 94 9.46 -0.13 6.96
N ALA A 95 9.97 -0.28 8.19
CA ALA A 95 11.39 -0.49 8.45
C ALA A 95 11.91 -1.76 7.75
N PHE A 96 11.24 -2.90 7.95
CA PHE A 96 11.61 -4.14 7.27
C PHE A 96 11.50 -4.06 5.75
N PHE A 97 10.48 -3.37 5.22
CA PHE A 97 10.32 -3.18 3.78
C PHE A 97 11.51 -2.43 3.18
N PHE A 98 11.99 -1.37 3.85
CA PHE A 98 13.17 -0.63 3.43
C PHE A 98 14.45 -1.44 3.59
N MET A 99 14.63 -2.16 4.70
CA MET A 99 15.79 -3.04 4.91
C MET A 99 15.90 -4.09 3.80
N ILE A 100 14.79 -4.77 3.48
CA ILE A 100 14.76 -5.75 2.39
C ILE A 100 15.04 -5.09 1.04
N THR A 101 14.44 -3.92 0.78
CA THR A 101 14.66 -3.21 -0.48
C THR A 101 16.13 -2.78 -0.64
N ALA A 102 16.76 -2.34 0.46
CA ALA A 102 18.19 -2.01 0.49
C ALA A 102 19.05 -3.25 0.22
N PHE A 103 18.76 -4.38 0.86
CA PHE A 103 19.43 -5.65 0.60
C PHE A 103 19.39 -6.03 -0.89
N LEU A 104 18.18 -6.06 -1.49
CA LEU A 104 18.01 -6.44 -2.90
C LEU A 104 18.71 -5.46 -3.86
N PHE A 105 18.71 -4.17 -3.55
CA PHE A 105 19.39 -3.18 -4.37
C PHE A 105 20.91 -3.30 -4.27
N TRP A 106 21.43 -3.51 -3.06
CA TRP A 106 22.86 -3.69 -2.83
C TRP A 106 23.40 -4.94 -3.52
N SER A 107 22.71 -6.08 -3.40
CA SER A 107 23.10 -7.32 -4.12
C SER A 107 23.18 -7.09 -5.63
N ARG A 108 22.20 -6.39 -6.21
CA ARG A 108 22.21 -6.07 -7.64
C ARG A 108 23.33 -5.10 -8.04
N ALA A 109 23.72 -4.19 -7.15
CA ALA A 109 24.83 -3.26 -7.39
C ALA A 109 26.17 -4.00 -7.43
N LEU A 110 26.36 -4.97 -6.51
CA LEU A 110 27.54 -5.83 -6.48
C LEU A 110 27.63 -6.69 -7.74
N ASP A 111 26.53 -7.32 -8.15
CA ASP A 111 26.48 -8.14 -9.38
C ASP A 111 26.78 -7.31 -10.64
N ALA A 112 26.41 -6.03 -10.64
CA ALA A 112 26.65 -5.10 -11.75
C ALA A 112 28.02 -4.41 -11.69
N LEU A 113 28.90 -4.76 -10.75
CA LEU A 113 30.19 -4.09 -10.52
C LEU A 113 30.06 -2.55 -10.42
N GLY A 114 28.96 -2.06 -9.83
CA GLY A 114 28.67 -0.63 -9.70
C GLY A 114 28.11 0.04 -10.96
N HIS A 115 27.98 -0.65 -12.10
CA HIS A 115 27.36 -0.11 -13.31
C HIS A 115 25.83 -0.20 -13.26
N LEU A 116 25.22 0.67 -12.45
CA LEU A 116 23.78 0.84 -12.39
C LEU A 116 23.33 2.01 -13.27
N ASP A 117 22.60 1.69 -14.34
CA ASP A 117 21.89 2.69 -15.15
C ASP A 117 20.79 3.35 -14.31
N SER A 118 21.12 4.52 -13.75
CA SER A 118 20.24 5.27 -12.86
C SER A 118 19.01 5.80 -13.62
N TYR A 119 19.17 6.20 -14.88
CA TYR A 119 18.07 6.71 -15.68
C TYR A 119 16.98 5.64 -15.88
N ARG A 120 17.38 4.47 -16.38
CA ARG A 120 16.45 3.34 -16.55
C ARG A 120 15.82 2.91 -15.23
N PHE A 121 16.58 2.98 -14.13
CA PHE A 121 16.07 2.68 -12.81
C PHE A 121 14.94 3.62 -12.36
N TYR A 122 15.12 4.95 -12.47
CA TYR A 122 14.08 5.92 -12.10
C TYR A 122 12.86 5.85 -13.02
N VAL A 123 13.06 5.75 -14.34
CA VAL A 123 11.96 5.60 -15.31
C VAL A 123 11.13 4.34 -15.01
N SER A 124 11.78 3.23 -14.66
CA SER A 124 11.07 2.00 -14.29
C SER A 124 10.18 2.15 -13.05
N ARG A 125 10.55 3.03 -12.11
CA ARG A 125 9.77 3.31 -10.90
C ARG A 125 8.58 4.19 -11.22
N LEU A 126 8.80 5.26 -11.99
CA LEU A 126 7.74 6.15 -12.44
C LEU A 126 6.66 5.39 -13.22
N ARG A 127 7.04 4.57 -14.20
CA ARG A 127 6.08 3.79 -15.00
C ARG A 127 5.25 2.80 -14.17
N ARG A 128 5.72 2.40 -12.99
CA ARG A 128 4.98 1.50 -12.09
C ARG A 128 4.10 2.25 -11.09
N MET A 129 4.60 3.36 -10.53
CA MET A 129 3.89 4.11 -9.48
C MET A 129 2.86 5.09 -10.06
N VAL A 130 3.19 5.79 -11.14
CA VAL A 130 2.34 6.85 -11.70
C VAL A 130 0.97 6.35 -12.14
N PRO A 131 0.83 5.22 -12.87
CA PRO A 131 -0.50 4.75 -13.29
C PRO A 131 -1.41 4.46 -12.10
N MET A 132 -0.88 3.77 -11.08
CA MET A 132 -1.63 3.46 -9.86
C MET A 132 -2.00 4.73 -9.11
N TYR A 133 -1.08 5.70 -9.01
CA TYR A 133 -1.35 6.97 -8.35
C TYR A 133 -2.46 7.77 -9.03
N VAL A 134 -2.41 7.87 -10.37
CA VAL A 134 -3.45 8.58 -11.15
C VAL A 134 -4.81 7.92 -10.96
N VAL A 135 -4.89 6.59 -11.01
CA VAL A 135 -6.13 5.85 -10.78
C VAL A 135 -6.66 6.08 -9.37
N SER A 136 -5.80 6.00 -8.34
CA SER A 136 -6.20 6.25 -6.95
C SER A 136 -6.68 7.69 -6.74
N ALA A 137 -5.98 8.69 -7.29
CA ALA A 137 -6.38 10.09 -7.19
C ALA A 137 -7.72 10.34 -7.89
N ALA A 138 -7.90 9.78 -9.10
CA ALA A 138 -9.17 9.85 -9.83
C ALA A 138 -10.32 9.22 -9.05
N LEU A 139 -10.10 8.06 -8.42
CA LEU A 139 -11.10 7.43 -7.56
C LEU A 139 -11.47 8.31 -6.37
N VAL A 140 -10.51 8.90 -5.68
CA VAL A 140 -10.77 9.81 -4.55
C VAL A 140 -11.60 11.02 -5.02
N ILE A 141 -11.18 11.68 -6.09
CA ILE A 141 -11.93 12.83 -6.67
C ILE A 141 -13.35 12.41 -7.05
N PHE A 142 -13.49 11.26 -7.72
CA PHE A 142 -14.78 10.74 -8.12
C PHE A 142 -15.68 10.45 -6.91
N THR A 143 -15.15 9.83 -5.87
CA THR A 143 -15.91 9.57 -4.64
C THR A 143 -16.32 10.86 -3.93
N ALA A 144 -15.45 11.88 -3.90
CA ALA A 144 -15.78 13.17 -3.34
C ALA A 144 -16.93 13.83 -4.11
N LEU A 145 -16.85 13.87 -5.45
CA LEU A 145 -17.91 14.41 -6.31
C LEU A 145 -19.23 13.64 -6.17
N ALA A 146 -19.18 12.31 -6.10
CA ALA A 146 -20.35 11.48 -5.92
C ALA A 146 -21.04 11.75 -4.56
N LEU A 147 -20.24 11.92 -3.49
CA LEU A 147 -20.76 12.22 -2.15
C LEU A 147 -21.29 13.66 -2.02
N THR A 148 -20.77 14.61 -2.80
CA THR A 148 -21.29 15.99 -2.84
C THR A 148 -22.43 16.19 -3.84
N HIS A 149 -22.99 15.10 -4.40
CA HIS A 149 -24.01 15.15 -5.46
C HIS A 149 -23.62 16.01 -6.66
N PHE A 150 -22.32 16.10 -6.98
CA PHE A 150 -21.76 16.97 -8.00
C PHE A 150 -22.01 18.47 -7.77
N HIS A 151 -22.45 18.86 -6.57
CA HIS A 151 -22.58 20.25 -6.18
C HIS A 151 -21.22 20.75 -5.67
N GLN A 152 -20.65 21.75 -6.34
CA GLN A 152 -19.43 22.42 -5.91
C GLN A 152 -19.81 23.43 -4.82
N GLY A 153 -19.35 23.20 -3.59
CA GLY A 153 -19.65 24.07 -2.44
C GLY A 153 -19.10 25.49 -2.62
N GLU A 154 -17.98 25.65 -3.33
CA GLU A 154 -17.40 26.94 -3.70
C GLU A 154 -16.82 26.90 -5.11
N SER A 155 -16.84 28.04 -5.80
CA SER A 155 -16.25 28.19 -7.13
C SER A 155 -14.73 28.03 -7.06
N ILE A 156 -14.12 27.40 -8.08
CA ILE A 156 -12.65 27.26 -8.18
C ILE A 156 -11.95 28.64 -8.07
N SER A 157 -12.64 29.72 -8.47
CA SER A 157 -12.16 31.09 -8.33
C SER A 157 -12.00 31.56 -6.88
N ASP A 158 -12.81 31.05 -5.95
CA ASP A 158 -12.78 31.44 -4.54
C ASP A 158 -11.69 30.66 -3.78
N LEU A 159 -11.45 29.40 -4.17
CA LEU A 159 -10.35 28.59 -3.64
C LEU A 159 -8.96 29.19 -3.94
N ILE A 160 -8.78 29.81 -5.12
CA ILE A 160 -7.54 30.51 -5.50
C ILE A 160 -7.39 31.84 -4.74
N ARG A 161 -8.48 32.45 -4.27
CA ARG A 161 -8.44 33.71 -3.49
C ARG A 161 -8.10 33.51 -2.01
N HIS A 162 -8.28 32.29 -1.49
CA HIS A 162 -8.05 31.94 -0.10
C HIS A 162 -6.74 31.17 0.17
N THR A 163 -5.95 30.89 -0.87
CA THR A 163 -4.59 30.33 -0.76
C THR A 163 -3.55 31.44 -0.88
#